data_AF-A0A498SM73-F1
#
_entry.id   AF-A0A498SM73-F1
#
_cell.length_a   1.000
_cell.length_b   1.000
_cell.length_c   1.000
_cell.angle_alpha   90.00
_cell.angle_beta   90.00
_cell.angle_gamma   90.00
#
_symmetry.space_group_name_H-M   'P 1'
#
loop_
_entity.id
_entity.type
_entity.pdbx_description
1 polymer ?
#
loop_
_entity_poly.entity_id
_entity_poly.type
_entity_poly.pdbx_seq_one_letter_code
_entity_poly.pdbx_strand_id
1 'polypeptide(L)'
;MSSVPKRDLFQNIRNMMEGDFNAEKFNDVTQNLYFLSESMLSEMIDTARVHAQSMFDCEDHLLQLISFIDLTTLNSDDTNDVVERLIDKAVLPYPTEPEAECAAICVYPARITGAKRYLHSKYDQQQSLAICSVAAGFPSGQYRMESKILEVKLAVEDGANEIDIVISRDAVIEQDWKRVYCFQDFIN
;
A
#
# COMPACT_ATOMS: atom_id res chain seq x y z
N MET A 1 -10.72 -7.61 28.74
CA MET A 1 -10.35 -6.18 28.63
C MET A 1 -8.84 -6.07 28.53
N SER A 2 -8.32 -5.98 27.32
CA SER A 2 -6.99 -5.42 27.04
C SER A 2 -6.99 -4.97 25.58
N SER A 3 -7.42 -3.73 25.37
CA SER A 3 -7.37 -3.05 24.08
C SER A 3 -5.91 -2.91 23.64
N VAL A 4 -5.55 -3.51 22.52
CA VAL A 4 -4.29 -3.22 21.82
C VAL A 4 -4.27 -1.72 21.53
N PRO A 5 -3.24 -0.96 21.95
CA PRO A 5 -3.20 0.45 21.67
C PRO A 5 -3.01 0.62 20.16
N LYS A 6 -3.97 1.29 19.50
CA LYS A 6 -3.78 1.86 18.16
C LYS A 6 -2.59 2.82 18.25
N ARG A 7 -1.37 2.32 18.04
CA ARG A 7 -0.19 3.14 17.84
C ARG A 7 -0.39 3.86 16.52
N ASP A 8 -0.55 5.17 16.61
CA ASP A 8 -0.77 6.09 15.51
C ASP A 8 0.25 5.82 14.40
N LEU A 9 -0.23 5.43 13.21
CA LEU A 9 0.59 5.14 12.03
C LEU A 9 1.54 6.31 11.74
N PHE A 10 1.05 7.54 11.95
CA PHE A 10 1.83 8.77 11.85
C PHE A 10 2.97 8.85 12.86
N GLN A 11 2.80 8.33 14.09
CA GLN A 11 3.86 8.33 15.12
C GLN A 11 4.95 7.28 14.83
N ASN A 12 4.60 6.12 14.26
CA ASN A 12 5.59 5.12 13.85
C ASN A 12 6.39 5.60 12.64
N ILE A 13 5.72 6.22 11.67
CA ILE A 13 6.36 6.89 10.53
C ILE A 13 7.25 8.04 11.03
N ARG A 14 6.77 8.86 11.97
CA ARG A 14 7.55 9.93 12.63
C ARG A 14 8.82 9.39 13.27
N ASN A 15 8.73 8.36 14.11
CA ASN A 15 9.90 7.80 14.83
C ASN A 15 10.92 7.13 13.89
N MET A 16 10.49 6.68 12.71
CA MET A 16 11.38 6.09 11.70
C MET A 16 12.05 7.14 10.82
N MET A 17 11.51 8.36 10.77
CA MET A 17 11.91 9.46 9.88
C MET A 17 12.42 10.71 10.62
N GLU A 18 12.75 10.62 11.92
CA GLU A 18 13.47 11.67 12.65
C GLU A 18 14.92 11.80 12.11
N GLY A 19 15.08 12.51 10.99
CA GLY A 19 16.38 12.92 10.45
C GLY A 19 16.25 13.64 9.09
N ASP A 20 17.00 14.73 8.89
CA ASP A 20 17.13 15.38 7.58
C ASP A 20 17.64 14.38 6.53
N PHE A 21 17.22 14.53 5.27
CA PHE A 21 17.74 13.73 4.16
C PHE A 21 19.28 13.79 4.12
N ASN A 22 19.92 12.65 4.36
CA ASN A 22 21.37 12.50 4.28
C ASN A 22 21.74 11.76 3.00
N ALA A 23 22.20 12.52 2.00
CA ALA A 23 22.59 11.99 0.69
C ALA A 23 23.76 10.99 0.79
N GLU A 24 24.71 11.18 1.70
CA GLU A 24 25.82 10.24 1.92
C GLU A 24 25.31 8.93 2.49
N LYS A 25 24.41 8.96 3.48
CA LYS A 25 23.79 7.77 4.07
C LYS A 25 22.90 7.04 3.06
N PHE A 26 22.10 7.77 2.28
CA PHE A 26 21.30 7.17 1.22
C PHE A 26 22.22 6.48 0.20
N ASN A 27 23.23 7.18 -0.30
CA ASN A 27 24.21 6.60 -1.21
C ASN A 27 24.96 5.42 -0.60
N ASP A 28 25.32 5.44 0.68
CA ASP A 28 26.00 4.33 1.35
C ASP A 28 25.12 3.06 1.41
N VAL A 29 23.81 3.24 1.60
CA VAL A 29 22.83 2.13 1.60
C VAL A 29 22.50 1.69 0.16
N THR A 30 22.45 2.61 -0.79
CA THR A 30 22.06 2.32 -2.18
C THR A 30 23.22 2.04 -3.13
N GLN A 31 24.47 2.30 -2.74
CA GLN A 31 25.65 2.12 -3.60
C GLN A 31 25.76 0.70 -4.14
N ASN A 32 25.28 -0.29 -3.37
CA ASN A 32 25.33 -1.70 -3.74
C ASN A 32 24.08 -2.20 -4.48
N LEU A 33 22.97 -1.43 -4.51
CA LEU A 33 21.75 -1.83 -5.25
C LEU A 33 22.02 -1.93 -6.76
N TYR A 34 22.93 -1.10 -7.27
CA TYR A 34 23.31 -1.05 -8.69
C TYR A 34 24.35 -2.11 -9.10
N PHE A 35 24.93 -2.84 -8.14
CA PHE A 35 25.99 -3.83 -8.39
C PHE A 35 25.54 -5.28 -8.34
N LEU A 36 24.24 -5.56 -8.30
CA LEU A 36 23.78 -6.93 -8.55
C LEU A 36 24.10 -7.26 -10.01
N SER A 37 25.14 -8.04 -10.24
CA SER A 37 25.40 -8.59 -11.57
C SER A 37 24.19 -9.39 -12.02
N GLU A 38 23.98 -9.51 -13.34
CA GLU A 38 22.90 -10.36 -13.87
C GLU A 38 22.93 -11.77 -13.26
N SER A 39 24.13 -12.29 -12.96
CA SER A 39 24.30 -13.59 -12.29
C SER A 39 23.77 -13.59 -10.85
N MET A 40 24.04 -12.55 -10.05
CA MET A 40 23.53 -12.45 -8.68
C MET A 40 22.02 -12.26 -8.67
N LEU A 41 21.49 -11.42 -9.57
CA LEU A 41 20.06 -11.23 -9.76
C LEU A 41 19.37 -12.56 -10.12
N SER A 42 19.93 -13.31 -11.07
CA SER A 42 19.40 -14.62 -11.46
C SER A 42 19.40 -15.60 -10.29
N GLU A 43 20.51 -15.67 -9.53
CA GLU A 43 20.62 -16.58 -8.38
C GLU A 43 19.62 -16.24 -7.27
N MET A 44 19.42 -14.95 -6.97
CA MET A 44 18.40 -14.49 -6.02
C MET A 44 16.99 -14.84 -6.48
N ILE A 45 16.69 -14.62 -7.78
CA ILE A 45 15.39 -14.96 -8.37
C ILE A 45 15.15 -16.47 -8.30
N ASP A 46 16.14 -17.28 -8.64
CA ASP A 46 16.02 -18.74 -8.60
C ASP A 46 15.85 -19.25 -7.17
N THR A 47 16.58 -18.68 -6.21
CA THR A 47 16.41 -19.00 -4.78
C THR A 47 15.00 -18.67 -4.30
N ALA A 48 14.50 -17.48 -4.62
CA ALA A 48 13.14 -17.07 -4.27
C ALA A 48 12.09 -17.97 -4.94
N ARG A 49 12.31 -18.37 -6.20
CA ARG A 49 11.43 -19.27 -6.95
C ARG A 49 11.35 -20.65 -6.31
N VAL A 50 12.50 -21.26 -5.99
CA VAL A 50 12.55 -22.59 -5.35
C VAL A 50 11.87 -22.54 -3.99
N HIS A 51 12.12 -21.48 -3.20
CA HIS A 51 11.47 -21.32 -1.91
C HIS A 51 9.95 -21.19 -2.05
N ALA A 52 9.46 -20.34 -2.97
CA ALA A 52 8.03 -20.20 -3.23
C ALA A 52 7.39 -21.52 -3.68
N GLN A 53 8.05 -22.28 -4.57
CA GLN A 53 7.56 -23.59 -5.01
C GLN A 53 7.42 -24.59 -3.86
N SER A 54 8.32 -24.54 -2.87
CA SER A 54 8.24 -25.41 -1.70
C SER A 54 7.07 -25.09 -0.76
N MET A 55 6.44 -23.92 -0.91
CA MET A 55 5.30 -23.50 -0.09
C MET A 55 3.94 -23.87 -0.70
N PHE A 56 3.88 -24.26 -1.98
CA PHE A 56 2.63 -24.41 -2.74
C PHE A 56 1.80 -25.65 -2.39
N ASP A 57 2.38 -26.65 -1.74
CA ASP A 57 1.70 -27.92 -1.41
C ASP A 57 0.95 -27.88 -0.06
N CYS A 58 0.84 -26.71 0.57
CA CYS A 58 0.19 -26.53 1.86
C CYS A 58 -1.02 -25.60 1.71
N GLU A 59 -2.21 -26.13 1.97
CA GLU A 59 -3.48 -25.39 1.93
C GLU A 59 -3.46 -24.17 2.85
N ASP A 60 -2.91 -24.31 4.07
CA ASP A 60 -2.79 -23.22 5.03
C ASP A 60 -1.97 -22.04 4.47
N HIS A 61 -0.89 -22.31 3.73
CA HIS A 61 -0.11 -21.25 3.09
C HIS A 61 -0.91 -20.53 2.00
N LEU A 62 -1.70 -21.26 1.21
CA LEU A 62 -2.54 -20.66 0.17
C LEU A 62 -3.63 -19.78 0.78
N LEU A 63 -4.24 -20.20 1.89
CA LEU A 63 -5.20 -19.38 2.62
C LEU A 63 -4.53 -18.15 3.25
N GLN A 64 -3.33 -18.30 3.79
CA GLN A 64 -2.56 -17.17 4.31
C GLN A 64 -2.23 -16.14 3.23
N LEU A 65 -1.96 -16.56 1.98
CA LEU A 65 -1.70 -15.63 0.88
C LEU A 65 -2.85 -14.64 0.65
N ILE A 66 -4.10 -15.04 0.92
CA ILE A 66 -5.27 -14.17 0.78
C ILE A 66 -5.15 -12.96 1.72
N SER A 67 -4.62 -13.16 2.93
CA SER A 67 -4.40 -12.10 3.93
C SER A 67 -3.30 -11.10 3.58
N PHE A 68 -2.61 -11.28 2.45
CA PHE A 68 -1.64 -10.31 1.92
C PHE A 68 -2.16 -9.58 0.67
N ILE A 69 -3.43 -9.79 0.30
CA ILE A 69 -4.01 -9.20 -0.90
C ILE A 69 -4.69 -7.86 -0.57
N ASP A 70 -4.31 -6.84 -1.31
CA ASP A 70 -5.08 -5.62 -1.49
C ASP A 70 -5.97 -5.76 -2.72
N LEU A 71 -7.22 -6.14 -2.50
CA LEU A 71 -8.13 -6.42 -3.61
C LEU A 71 -8.50 -5.09 -4.29
N THR A 72 -8.09 -4.93 -5.54
CA THR A 72 -8.02 -3.60 -6.18
C THR A 72 -9.08 -3.42 -7.27
N THR A 73 -9.70 -2.24 -7.32
CA THR A 73 -10.33 -1.71 -8.54
C THR A 73 -9.98 -0.24 -8.73
N LEU A 74 -9.41 0.07 -9.90
CA LEU A 74 -8.94 1.40 -10.28
C LEU A 74 -9.37 1.70 -11.72
N ASN A 75 -10.62 1.38 -12.05
CA ASN A 75 -11.20 1.62 -13.36
C ASN A 75 -11.86 3.01 -13.41
N SER A 76 -11.85 3.63 -14.59
CA SER A 76 -12.43 4.96 -14.80
C SER A 76 -13.95 5.01 -14.62
N ASP A 77 -14.61 3.86 -14.73
CA ASP A 77 -16.06 3.69 -14.62
C ASP A 77 -16.50 3.07 -13.29
N ASP A 78 -15.60 3.01 -12.29
CA ASP A 78 -15.93 2.49 -10.97
C ASP A 78 -17.05 3.30 -10.30
N THR A 79 -18.11 2.60 -9.94
CA THR A 79 -19.26 3.12 -9.18
C THR A 79 -19.23 2.60 -7.75
N ASN A 80 -20.12 3.12 -6.90
CA ASN A 80 -20.27 2.59 -5.53
C ASN A 80 -20.59 1.09 -5.57
N ASP A 81 -21.54 0.66 -6.40
CA ASP A 81 -21.93 -0.75 -6.51
C ASP A 81 -20.75 -1.67 -6.89
N VAL A 82 -19.81 -1.19 -7.71
CA VAL A 82 -18.59 -1.96 -8.03
C VAL A 82 -17.72 -2.12 -6.79
N VAL A 83 -17.51 -1.04 -6.04
CA VAL A 83 -16.70 -1.02 -4.82
C VAL A 83 -17.36 -1.81 -3.68
N GLU A 84 -18.69 -1.78 -3.56
CA GLU A 84 -19.43 -2.59 -2.58
C GLU A 84 -19.24 -4.09 -2.85
N ARG A 85 -19.31 -4.52 -4.12
CA ARG A 85 -19.01 -5.90 -4.51
C ARG A 85 -17.55 -6.27 -4.29
N LEU A 86 -16.63 -5.32 -4.48
CA LEU A 86 -15.21 -5.51 -4.17
C LEU A 86 -15.03 -5.77 -2.68
N ILE A 87 -15.65 -4.98 -1.81
CA ILE A 87 -15.63 -5.16 -0.35
C ILE A 87 -16.20 -6.53 0.03
N ASP A 88 -17.36 -6.90 -0.51
CA ASP A 88 -17.98 -8.19 -0.23
C ASP A 88 -17.04 -9.36 -0.56
N LYS A 89 -16.35 -9.25 -1.71
CA LYS A 89 -15.37 -10.25 -2.15
C LYS A 89 -14.09 -10.22 -1.31
N ALA A 90 -13.66 -9.06 -0.83
CA ALA A 90 -12.47 -8.94 0.01
C ALA A 90 -12.70 -9.49 1.42
N VAL A 91 -13.91 -9.34 1.96
CA VAL A 91 -14.30 -9.89 3.26
C VAL A 91 -14.47 -11.41 3.21
N LEU A 92 -15.07 -11.94 2.14
CA LEU A 92 -15.31 -13.38 1.99
C LEU A 92 -14.87 -13.87 0.60
N PRO A 93 -13.55 -13.88 0.32
CA PRO A 93 -13.03 -14.27 -0.99
C PRO A 93 -13.19 -15.77 -1.23
N TYR A 94 -13.22 -16.57 -0.16
CA TYR A 94 -13.43 -18.01 -0.22
C TYR A 94 -14.50 -18.47 0.78
N PRO A 95 -15.76 -18.72 0.34
CA PRO A 95 -16.89 -18.95 1.25
C PRO A 95 -16.76 -20.14 2.21
N THR A 96 -15.93 -21.12 1.89
CA THR A 96 -15.68 -22.28 2.75
C THR A 96 -14.64 -21.99 3.84
N GLU A 97 -13.88 -20.90 3.71
CA GLU A 97 -12.83 -20.48 4.65
C GLU A 97 -13.06 -19.02 5.09
N PRO A 98 -14.02 -18.75 5.99
CA PRO A 98 -14.38 -17.39 6.38
C PRO A 98 -13.29 -16.61 7.10
N GLU A 99 -12.23 -17.28 7.57
CA GLU A 99 -11.08 -16.66 8.21
C GLU A 99 -10.06 -16.10 7.19
N ALA A 100 -10.14 -16.52 5.92
CA ALA A 100 -9.26 -16.06 4.85
C ALA A 100 -9.76 -14.74 4.26
N GLU A 101 -9.59 -13.65 5.00
CA GLU A 101 -9.93 -12.29 4.56
C GLU A 101 -8.77 -11.63 3.79
N CYS A 102 -9.06 -10.76 2.82
CA CYS A 102 -8.05 -9.87 2.24
C CYS A 102 -7.51 -8.85 3.27
N ALA A 103 -6.30 -8.35 3.07
CA ALA A 103 -5.72 -7.30 3.91
C ALA A 103 -6.48 -5.98 3.75
N ALA A 104 -6.69 -5.57 2.51
CA ALA A 104 -7.34 -4.32 2.17
C ALA A 104 -8.15 -4.43 0.87
N ILE A 105 -8.91 -3.37 0.61
CA ILE A 105 -9.27 -2.99 -0.76
C ILE A 105 -8.46 -1.78 -1.20
N CYS A 106 -8.12 -1.68 -2.48
CA CYS A 106 -7.50 -0.48 -3.04
C CYS A 106 -8.41 0.16 -4.10
N VAL A 107 -8.77 1.43 -3.90
CA VAL A 107 -9.73 2.17 -4.73
C VAL A 107 -9.28 3.61 -5.01
N TYR A 108 -9.89 4.26 -6.00
CA TYR A 108 -9.65 5.70 -6.21
C TYR A 108 -10.16 6.56 -5.04
N PRO A 109 -9.56 7.75 -4.79
CA PRO A 109 -9.92 8.61 -3.67
C PRO A 109 -11.42 8.92 -3.58
N ALA A 110 -12.05 9.19 -4.72
CA ALA A 110 -13.48 9.50 -4.81
C ALA A 110 -14.41 8.35 -4.31
N ARG A 111 -13.89 7.14 -4.09
CA ARG A 111 -14.65 5.99 -3.60
C ARG A 111 -14.47 5.73 -2.10
N ILE A 112 -13.48 6.33 -1.44
CA ILE A 112 -13.11 6.04 -0.04
C ILE A 112 -14.32 6.24 0.90
N THR A 113 -14.97 7.40 0.86
CA THR A 113 -16.08 7.67 1.78
C THR A 113 -17.25 6.71 1.57
N GLY A 114 -17.49 6.29 0.32
CA GLY A 114 -18.52 5.30 -0.02
C GLY A 114 -18.16 3.93 0.54
N ALA A 115 -16.94 3.46 0.28
CA ALA A 115 -16.41 2.21 0.80
C ALA A 115 -16.50 2.13 2.32
N LYS A 116 -16.06 3.19 3.01
CA LYS A 116 -16.06 3.28 4.48
C LYS A 116 -17.47 3.22 5.06
N ARG A 117 -18.43 3.94 4.45
CA ARG A 117 -19.83 3.86 4.87
C ARG A 117 -20.40 2.46 4.68
N TYR A 118 -20.17 1.85 3.52
CA TYR A 118 -20.68 0.52 3.23
C TYR A 118 -20.12 -0.54 4.18
N LEU A 119 -18.80 -0.57 4.35
CA LEU A 119 -18.10 -1.48 5.26
C LEU A 119 -18.68 -1.39 6.67
N HIS A 120 -18.81 -0.19 7.24
CA HIS A 120 -19.41 0.01 8.57
C HIS A 120 -20.90 -0.32 8.66
N SER A 121 -21.65 -0.19 7.55
CA SER A 121 -23.10 -0.45 7.56
C SER A 121 -23.44 -1.93 7.49
N LYS A 122 -22.55 -2.74 6.88
CA LYS A 122 -22.79 -4.16 6.60
C LYS A 122 -21.99 -5.09 7.49
N TYR A 123 -20.77 -4.71 7.86
CA TYR A 123 -19.84 -5.51 8.64
C TYR A 123 -19.58 -4.89 10.01
N ASP A 124 -19.20 -5.71 11.00
CA ASP A 124 -18.93 -5.25 12.35
C ASP A 124 -17.67 -4.36 12.38
N GLN A 125 -17.57 -3.48 13.37
CA GLN A 125 -16.39 -2.66 13.66
C GLN A 125 -15.13 -3.48 13.98
N GLN A 126 -15.27 -4.79 14.20
CA GLN A 126 -14.16 -5.73 14.37
C GLN A 126 -13.59 -6.27 13.05
N GLN A 127 -14.21 -5.96 11.90
CA GLN A 127 -13.71 -6.38 10.59
C GLN A 127 -12.31 -5.81 10.34
N SER A 128 -11.38 -6.65 9.89
CA SER A 128 -9.96 -6.28 9.69
C SER A 128 -9.69 -5.51 8.41
N LEU A 129 -10.58 -5.58 7.41
CA LEU A 129 -10.35 -5.01 6.08
C LEU A 129 -9.96 -3.52 6.11
N ALA A 130 -8.76 -3.22 5.64
CA ALA A 130 -8.30 -1.85 5.44
C ALA A 130 -8.85 -1.25 4.14
N ILE A 131 -8.98 0.08 4.10
CA ILE A 131 -9.25 0.84 2.88
C ILE A 131 -7.97 1.52 2.45
N CYS A 132 -7.31 0.97 1.44
CA CYS A 132 -6.20 1.59 0.74
C CYS A 132 -6.72 2.47 -0.42
N SER A 133 -5.99 3.54 -0.73
CA SER A 133 -6.27 4.34 -1.91
C SER A 133 -4.98 4.80 -2.59
N VAL A 134 -5.01 4.83 -3.92
CA VAL A 134 -3.95 5.49 -4.69
C VAL A 134 -4.06 7.00 -4.58
N ALA A 135 -2.93 7.69 -4.48
CA ALA A 135 -2.88 9.16 -4.48
C ALA A 135 -1.55 9.65 -5.07
N ALA A 136 -1.26 10.93 -4.87
CA ALA A 136 -0.03 11.59 -5.27
C ALA A 136 0.24 11.59 -6.79
N GLY A 137 -0.83 11.80 -7.58
CA GLY A 137 -0.76 11.90 -9.04
C GLY A 137 -0.73 10.56 -9.75
N PHE A 138 -1.32 9.53 -9.15
CA PHE A 138 -1.51 8.23 -9.80
C PHE A 138 -2.24 8.37 -11.15
N PRO A 139 -1.86 7.59 -12.19
CA PRO A 139 -0.74 6.63 -12.21
C PRO A 139 0.61 7.27 -12.59
N SER A 140 0.62 8.54 -12.99
CA SER A 140 1.78 9.18 -13.63
C SER A 140 2.90 9.57 -12.66
N GLY A 141 2.55 10.00 -11.45
CA GLY A 141 3.45 10.65 -10.51
C GLY A 141 4.00 12.00 -10.98
N GLN A 142 3.45 12.60 -12.06
CA GLN A 142 3.98 13.81 -12.70
C GLN A 142 3.33 15.12 -12.23
N TYR A 143 2.61 15.06 -11.10
CA TYR A 143 1.87 16.22 -10.59
C TYR A 143 2.79 17.09 -9.73
N ARG A 144 2.41 18.37 -9.58
CA ARG A 144 3.08 19.29 -8.65
C ARG A 144 2.98 18.76 -7.23
N MET A 145 4.00 19.05 -6.42
CA MET A 145 4.12 18.57 -5.05
C MET A 145 2.88 18.95 -4.22
N GLU A 146 2.42 20.18 -4.35
CA GLU A 146 1.25 20.72 -3.64
C GLU A 146 -0.03 19.95 -3.97
N SER A 147 -0.22 19.59 -5.25
CA SER A 147 -1.36 18.79 -5.68
C SER A 147 -1.31 17.39 -5.09
N LYS A 148 -0.13 16.77 -5.08
CA LYS A 148 0.04 15.43 -4.51
C LYS A 148 -0.24 15.41 -3.01
N ILE A 149 0.29 16.39 -2.26
CA ILE A 149 0.06 16.52 -0.81
C ILE A 149 -1.43 16.72 -0.53
N LEU A 150 -2.09 17.59 -1.29
CA LEU A 150 -3.51 17.86 -1.10
C LEU A 150 -4.34 16.60 -1.37
N GLU A 151 -4.04 15.85 -2.43
CA GLU A 151 -4.71 14.58 -2.74
C GLU A 151 -4.58 13.57 -1.59
N VAL A 152 -3.36 13.41 -1.04
CA VAL A 152 -3.12 12.53 0.12
C VAL A 152 -3.93 13.00 1.34
N LYS A 153 -3.90 14.30 1.66
CA LYS A 153 -4.65 14.85 2.81
C LYS A 153 -6.15 14.59 2.69
N LEU A 154 -6.71 14.85 1.51
CA LEU A 154 -8.13 14.61 1.25
C LEU A 154 -8.49 13.11 1.34
N ALA A 155 -7.64 12.22 0.82
CA ALA A 155 -7.87 10.78 0.93
C ALA A 155 -7.85 10.27 2.39
N VAL A 156 -6.94 10.82 3.20
CA VAL A 156 -6.90 10.54 4.65
C VAL A 156 -8.14 11.10 5.35
N GLU A 157 -8.56 12.33 5.03
CA GLU A 157 -9.79 12.95 5.55
C GLU A 157 -11.04 12.15 5.19
N ASP A 158 -11.12 11.64 3.96
CA ASP A 158 -12.19 10.75 3.50
C ASP A 158 -12.18 9.38 4.18
N GLY A 159 -11.04 9.03 4.80
CA GLY A 159 -10.93 7.97 5.77
C GLY A 159 -10.16 6.74 5.32
N ALA A 160 -9.26 6.86 4.35
CA ALA A 160 -8.34 5.80 3.99
C ALA A 160 -7.46 5.40 5.19
N ASN A 161 -7.17 4.11 5.29
CA ASN A 161 -6.23 3.53 6.24
C ASN A 161 -4.79 3.59 5.71
N GLU A 162 -4.65 3.44 4.40
CA GLU A 162 -3.37 3.34 3.70
C GLU A 162 -3.42 4.15 2.41
N ILE A 163 -2.27 4.68 1.99
CA ILE A 163 -2.15 5.51 0.79
C ILE A 163 -0.98 5.04 -0.07
N ASP A 164 -1.30 4.56 -1.27
CA ASP A 164 -0.34 4.18 -2.29
C ASP A 164 0.05 5.40 -3.14
N ILE A 165 1.24 5.92 -2.90
CA ILE A 165 1.75 7.11 -3.61
C ILE A 165 2.58 6.73 -4.84
N VAL A 166 2.50 7.55 -5.88
CA VAL A 166 3.45 7.45 -7.01
C VAL A 166 4.59 8.44 -6.84
N ILE A 167 5.80 7.89 -6.66
CA ILE A 167 7.03 8.69 -6.59
C ILE A 167 7.23 9.49 -7.89
N SER A 168 7.95 10.61 -7.78
CA SER A 168 8.35 11.39 -8.95
C SER A 168 9.39 10.61 -9.75
N ARG A 169 8.94 9.84 -10.76
CA ARG A 169 9.79 8.96 -11.56
C ARG A 169 10.88 9.71 -12.33
N ASP A 170 10.59 10.94 -12.75
CA ASP A 170 11.56 11.86 -13.35
C ASP A 170 12.73 12.12 -12.39
N ALA A 171 12.45 12.40 -11.12
CA ALA A 171 13.48 12.61 -10.11
C ALA A 171 14.33 11.34 -9.89
N VAL A 172 13.75 10.14 -9.98
CA VAL A 172 14.52 8.88 -9.93
C VAL A 172 15.47 8.76 -11.13
N ILE A 173 14.97 9.05 -12.34
CA ILE A 173 15.76 8.96 -13.58
C ILE A 173 16.90 9.99 -13.59
N GLU A 174 16.63 11.19 -13.08
CA GLU A 174 17.60 12.28 -12.92
C GLU A 174 18.51 12.11 -11.70
N GLN A 175 18.30 11.07 -10.89
CA GLN A 175 19.00 10.81 -9.63
C GLN A 175 18.88 11.96 -8.61
N ASP A 176 17.79 12.72 -8.68
CA ASP A 176 17.40 13.73 -7.69
C ASP A 176 16.68 13.05 -6.50
N TRP A 177 17.46 12.31 -5.72
CA TRP A 177 16.97 11.56 -4.55
C TRP A 177 16.38 12.47 -3.47
N LYS A 178 16.87 13.71 -3.38
CA LYS A 178 16.32 14.70 -2.45
C LYS A 178 14.87 15.02 -2.83
N ARG A 179 14.56 15.22 -4.11
CA ARG A 179 13.18 15.46 -4.57
C ARG A 179 12.28 14.24 -4.42
N VAL A 180 12.82 13.02 -4.53
CA VAL A 180 12.08 11.79 -4.20
C VAL A 180 11.76 11.73 -2.70
N TYR A 181 12.75 12.00 -1.85
CA TYR A 181 12.62 11.96 -0.39
C TYR A 181 11.71 13.05 0.16
N CYS A 182 11.89 14.30 -0.28
CA CYS A 182 11.16 15.47 0.22
C CYS A 182 9.65 15.41 -0.03
N PHE A 183 9.15 14.45 -0.82
CA PHE A 183 7.72 14.13 -0.85
C PHE A 183 7.14 13.86 0.56
N GLN A 184 7.93 13.21 1.41
CA GLN A 184 7.54 12.79 2.75
C GLN A 184 7.56 13.96 3.76
N ASP A 185 8.41 14.96 3.54
CA ASP A 185 8.58 16.11 4.46
C ASP A 185 7.32 16.98 4.57
N PHE A 186 6.45 16.97 3.55
CA PHE A 186 5.28 17.84 3.45
C PHE A 186 3.92 17.19 3.80
N ILE A 187 3.90 15.86 4.01
CA ILE A 187 2.67 15.14 4.42
C ILE A 187 2.48 15.20 5.95
N ASN A 188 3.44 15.79 6.67
CA ASN A 188 3.42 16.03 8.11
C ASN A 188 2.39 17.06 8.57
#